data_AF-A0A0S2JZM2-F1
#
_entry.id   AF-A0A0S2JZM2-F1
#
_cell.length_a   1.000
_cell.length_b   1.000
_cell.length_c   1.000
_cell.angle_alpha   90.00
_cell.angle_beta   90.00
_cell.angle_gamma   90.00
#
_symmetry.space_group_name_H-M   'P 1'
#
loop_
_entity.id
_entity.type
_entity.pdbx_description
1 polymer ?
#
loop_
_entity_poly.entity_id
_entity_poly.type
_entity_poly.pdbx_seq_one_letter_code
_entity_poly.pdbx_strand_id
1 'polypeptide(L)'
;MSGFWNYRVIFCEATKDEAALYQIHEVEYNLNGKVTNWSETGAAPFGRTVEELQADTDRLKSAFEKPILKVVRQPRGYTLVEVESGEEATAEVPESLKQ
;
A
#
# COMPACT_ATOMS: atom_id res chain seq x y z
N MET A 1 -15.88 -8.42 8.67
CA MET A 1 -15.05 -7.45 9.41
C MET A 1 -14.89 -6.25 8.51
N SER A 2 -15.26 -5.04 8.97
CA SER A 2 -15.00 -3.81 8.23
C SER A 2 -13.49 -3.57 8.19
N GLY A 3 -12.86 -3.69 7.03
CA GLY A 3 -11.47 -3.27 6.83
C GLY A 3 -11.40 -1.82 6.36
N PHE A 4 -10.18 -1.29 6.27
CA PHE A 4 -9.89 -0.03 5.58
C PHE A 4 -8.66 -0.19 4.69
N TRP A 5 -8.40 0.76 3.82
CA TRP A 5 -7.27 0.71 2.91
C TRP A 5 -6.58 2.08 2.80
N ASN A 6 -5.33 2.08 2.35
CA ASN A 6 -4.57 3.28 2.02
C ASN A 6 -3.64 3.00 0.84
N TYR A 7 -3.27 4.04 0.09
CA TYR A 7 -2.17 3.95 -0.87
C TYR A 7 -0.81 3.91 -0.14
N ARG A 8 0.07 2.99 -0.54
CA ARG A 8 1.45 2.88 -0.05
C ARG A 8 2.41 2.69 -1.20
N VAL A 9 3.62 3.25 -1.08
CA VAL A 9 4.71 2.90 -1.98
C VAL A 9 5.27 1.54 -1.56
N ILE A 10 5.34 0.61 -2.50
CA ILE A 10 5.99 -0.69 -2.37
C ILE A 10 7.22 -0.71 -3.28
N PHE A 11 8.37 -1.06 -2.71
CA PHE A 11 9.59 -1.39 -3.43
C PHE A 11 9.54 -2.85 -3.86
N CYS A 12 9.43 -3.05 -5.16
CA CYS A 12 9.46 -4.35 -5.82
C CYS A 12 10.91 -4.64 -6.22
N GLU A 13 11.55 -5.61 -5.54
CA GLU A 13 12.94 -5.97 -5.79
C GLU A 13 13.15 -6.46 -7.23
N ALA A 14 14.36 -6.22 -7.76
CA ALA A 14 14.71 -6.69 -9.10
C ALA A 14 14.62 -8.22 -9.18
N THR A 15 14.11 -8.71 -10.30
CA THR A 15 14.20 -10.13 -10.65
C THR A 15 15.32 -10.33 -11.67
N LYS A 16 15.53 -11.57 -12.11
CA LYS A 16 16.46 -11.87 -13.20
C LYS A 16 16.04 -11.21 -14.54
N ASP A 17 14.74 -10.95 -14.72
CA ASP A 17 14.15 -10.49 -15.98
C ASP A 17 13.70 -9.02 -15.92
N GLU A 18 13.52 -8.46 -14.72
CA GLU A 18 12.94 -7.12 -14.51
C GLU A 18 13.76 -6.31 -13.50
N ALA A 19 13.95 -5.01 -13.79
CA ALA A 19 14.59 -4.08 -12.87
C ALA A 19 13.72 -3.81 -11.64
N ALA A 20 14.34 -3.38 -10.54
CA ALA A 20 13.60 -2.98 -9.34
C ALA A 20 12.73 -1.75 -9.63
N LEU A 21 11.53 -1.72 -9.04
CA LEU A 21 10.55 -0.66 -9.25
C LEU A 21 9.99 -0.15 -7.93
N TYR A 22 9.61 1.12 -7.91
CA TYR A 22 8.75 1.69 -6.87
C TYR A 22 7.36 1.88 -7.45
N GLN A 23 6.36 1.28 -6.82
CA GLN A 23 4.97 1.31 -7.29
C GLN A 23 4.06 1.72 -6.14
N ILE A 24 2.99 2.44 -6.45
CA ILE A 24 1.93 2.73 -5.48
C ILE A 24 0.94 1.58 -5.53
N HIS A 25 0.60 1.00 -4.39
CA HIS A 25 -0.38 -0.08 -4.26
C HIS A 25 -1.49 0.29 -3.30
N GLU A 26 -2.67 -0.30 -3.51
CA GLU A 26 -3.74 -0.31 -2.52
C GLU A 26 -3.42 -1.35 -1.47
N VAL A 27 -3.23 -0.92 -0.21
CA VAL A 27 -2.95 -1.81 0.91
C VAL A 27 -4.13 -1.84 1.84
N GLU A 28 -4.65 -3.03 2.11
CA GLU A 28 -5.79 -3.27 2.99
C GLU A 28 -5.33 -3.65 4.40
N TYR A 29 -6.05 -3.14 5.39
CA TYR A 29 -5.81 -3.35 6.80
C TYR A 29 -7.09 -3.80 7.51
N ASN A 30 -6.94 -4.61 8.55
CA ASN A 30 -8.01 -4.91 9.49
C ASN A 30 -8.21 -3.79 10.53
N LEU A 31 -9.22 -3.91 11.39
CA LEU A 31 -9.50 -2.93 12.46
C LEU A 31 -8.45 -2.86 13.58
N ASN A 32 -7.43 -3.71 13.54
CA ASN A 32 -6.26 -3.60 14.43
C ASN A 32 -5.08 -2.91 13.73
N GLY A 33 -5.30 -2.37 12.52
CA GLY A 33 -4.26 -1.70 11.74
C GLY A 33 -3.25 -2.64 11.08
N LYS A 34 -3.49 -3.96 11.09
CA LYS A 34 -2.58 -4.93 10.47
C LYS A 34 -2.94 -5.14 9.01
N VAL A 35 -1.92 -5.19 8.14
CA VAL A 35 -2.08 -5.52 6.72
C VAL A 35 -2.73 -6.89 6.55
N THR A 36 -3.76 -6.96 5.72
CA THR A 36 -4.45 -8.19 5.34
C THR A 36 -4.29 -8.54 3.87
N ASN A 37 -4.09 -7.53 3.01
CA ASN A 37 -3.92 -7.73 1.56
C ASN A 37 -3.28 -6.49 0.92
N TRP A 38 -2.82 -6.63 -0.33
CA TRP A 38 -2.44 -5.50 -1.18
C TRP A 38 -2.68 -5.83 -2.65
N SER A 39 -2.80 -4.81 -3.50
CA SER A 39 -2.98 -5.00 -4.95
C SER A 39 -1.79 -5.73 -5.56
N GLU A 40 -2.07 -6.66 -6.48
CA GLU A 40 -1.01 -7.40 -7.20
C GLU A 40 -0.19 -6.48 -8.12
N THR A 41 -0.84 -5.49 -8.71
CA THR A 41 -0.23 -4.50 -9.61
C THR A 41 -0.27 -3.10 -9.01
N GLY A 42 0.62 -2.23 -9.50
CA GLY A 42 0.61 -0.82 -9.15
C GLY A 42 -0.69 -0.13 -9.57
N ALA A 43 -1.22 0.70 -8.68
CA ALA A 43 -2.42 1.49 -8.91
C ALA A 43 -2.18 2.55 -9.99
N ALA A 44 -3.11 2.65 -10.93
CA ALA A 44 -3.17 3.73 -11.91
C ALA A 44 -4.31 4.68 -11.53
N PRO A 45 -4.11 6.01 -11.58
CA PRO A 45 -5.18 6.93 -11.27
C PRO A 45 -6.28 6.87 -12.34
N PHE A 46 -7.53 7.07 -11.94
CA PHE A 46 -8.68 6.98 -12.85
C PHE A 46 -9.80 7.97 -12.53
N GLY A 47 -10.66 8.24 -13.51
CA GLY A 47 -11.81 9.12 -13.37
C GLY A 47 -12.66 9.14 -14.65
N ARG A 48 -13.94 9.50 -14.53
CA ARG A 48 -14.84 9.71 -15.67
C ARG A 48 -14.72 11.12 -16.25
N THR A 49 -14.17 12.05 -15.48
CA THR A 49 -13.76 13.39 -15.92
C THR A 49 -12.30 13.67 -15.57
N VAL A 50 -11.75 14.75 -16.12
CA VAL A 50 -10.37 15.17 -15.82
C VAL A 50 -10.25 15.57 -14.35
N GLU A 51 -11.27 16.20 -13.78
CA GLU A 51 -11.31 16.60 -12.36
C GLU A 51 -11.30 15.38 -11.44
N GLU A 52 -12.05 14.33 -11.78
CA GLU A 52 -12.01 13.06 -11.03
C GLU A 52 -10.64 12.40 -11.12
N LEU A 53 -10.03 12.35 -12.31
CA LEU A 53 -8.69 11.81 -12.51
C LEU A 53 -7.63 12.58 -11.73
N GLN A 54 -7.72 13.92 -11.70
CA GLN A 54 -6.83 14.78 -10.91
C GLN A 54 -6.98 14.51 -9.42
N ALA A 55 -8.23 14.44 -8.92
CA ALA A 55 -8.51 14.14 -7.53
C ALA A 55 -7.97 12.77 -7.13
N ASP A 56 -8.09 11.76 -7.99
CA ASP A 56 -7.55 10.42 -7.74
C ASP A 56 -6.01 10.41 -7.76
N THR A 57 -5.41 11.11 -8.73
CA THR A 57 -3.95 11.33 -8.78
C THR A 57 -3.42 11.97 -7.50
N ASP A 58 -4.13 12.96 -6.96
CA ASP A 58 -3.76 13.61 -5.70
C ASP A 58 -3.92 12.66 -4.50
N ARG A 59 -4.90 11.75 -4.50
CA ARG A 59 -4.98 10.68 -3.50
C ARG A 59 -3.79 9.73 -3.58
N LEU A 60 -3.37 9.32 -4.77
CA LEU A 60 -2.19 8.46 -4.95
C LEU A 60 -0.93 9.14 -4.38
N LYS A 61 -0.77 10.45 -4.54
CA LYS A 61 0.38 11.20 -3.98
C LYS A 61 0.50 11.07 -2.46
N SER A 62 -0.60 10.87 -1.73
CA SER A 62 -0.53 10.66 -0.26
C SER A 62 0.28 9.42 0.14
N ALA A 63 0.55 8.49 -0.80
CA ALA A 63 1.43 7.35 -0.56
C ALA A 63 2.86 7.75 -0.19
N PHE A 64 3.35 8.89 -0.70
CA PHE A 64 4.71 9.38 -0.46
C PHE A 64 4.91 9.94 0.94
N GLU A 65 3.83 10.21 1.68
CA GLU A 65 3.86 10.72 3.05
C GLU A 65 4.04 9.60 4.09
N LYS A 66 4.08 8.33 3.63
CA LYS A 66 4.13 7.14 4.47
C LYS A 66 5.42 6.36 4.21
N PRO A 67 5.91 5.56 5.18
CA PRO A 67 7.09 4.72 4.98
C PRO A 67 6.93 3.79 3.77
N ILE A 68 8.03 3.66 3.01
CA ILE A 68 8.12 2.74 1.87
C ILE A 68 8.12 1.31 2.39
N LEU A 69 7.35 0.45 1.75
CA LEU A 69 7.21 -0.95 2.11
C LEU A 69 7.97 -1.87 1.14
N LYS A 70 8.24 -3.10 1.55
CA LYS A 70 8.68 -4.18 0.68
C LYS A 70 8.04 -5.50 1.09
N VAL A 71 7.91 -6.41 0.13
CA VAL A 71 7.39 -7.75 0.37
C VAL A 71 8.50 -8.63 0.92
N VAL A 72 8.25 -9.29 2.05
CA VAL A 72 9.16 -10.30 2.62
C VAL A 72 8.45 -11.65 2.64
N ARG A 73 9.13 -12.66 2.08
CA ARG A 73 8.68 -14.04 2.14
C ARG A 73 8.81 -14.58 3.57
N GLN A 74 7.72 -15.12 4.09
CA GLN A 74 7.66 -15.80 5.38
C GLN A 74 7.59 -17.32 5.18
N PRO A 75 7.80 -18.15 6.22
CA PRO A 75 7.57 -19.60 6.12
C PRO A 75 6.14 -19.94 5.68
N ARG A 76 5.18 -19.07 5.99
CA ARG A 76 3.78 -19.15 5.57
C ARG A 76 3.37 -17.83 4.92
N GLY A 77 3.42 -17.77 3.60
CA GLY A 77 2.96 -16.63 2.82
C GLY A 77 3.96 -15.47 2.78
N TYR A 78 3.42 -14.26 2.75
CA TYR A 78 4.17 -13.02 2.56
C TYR A 78 3.66 -11.96 3.53
N THR A 79 4.52 -11.01 3.87
CA THR A 79 4.16 -9.83 4.66
C THR A 79 4.77 -8.57 4.05
N LEU A 80 4.17 -7.43 4.34
CA LEU A 80 4.77 -6.13 4.06
C LEU A 80 5.52 -5.64 5.29
N VAL A 81 6.76 -5.21 5.09
CA VAL A 81 7.57 -4.54 6.11
C VAL A 81 8.06 -3.21 5.59
N GLU A 82 8.34 -2.28 6.49
CA GLU A 82 8.99 -1.03 6.14
C GLU A 82 10.43 -1.26 5.67
N VAL A 83 10.85 -0.55 4.63
CA VAL A 83 12.19 -0.71 4.05
C VAL A 83 13.27 -0.27 5.04
N GLU A 84 13.04 0.81 5.78
CA GLU A 84 14.04 1.41 6.67
C GLU A 84 14.12 0.71 8.03
N SER A 85 12.99 0.46 8.69
CA SER A 85 12.93 -0.13 10.04
C SER A 85 12.91 -1.66 10.03
N GLY A 86 12.39 -2.28 8.97
CA GLY A 86 12.15 -3.72 8.91
C GLY A 86 10.93 -4.18 9.72
N GLU A 87 10.17 -3.27 10.32
CA GLU A 87 8.98 -3.58 11.10
C GLU A 87 7.79 -3.97 10.22
N GLU A 88 6.87 -4.79 10.73
CA GLU A 88 5.63 -5.12 10.01
C GLU A 88 4.83 -3.84 9.71
N ALA A 89 4.37 -3.71 8.47
CA ALA A 89 3.56 -2.58 8.07
C ALA A 89 2.25 -2.54 8.87
N THR A 90 1.98 -1.38 9.47
CA THR A 90 0.71 -1.10 10.14
C THR A 90 0.15 0.25 9.67
N ALA A 91 -1.11 0.51 10.01
CA ALA A 91 -1.75 1.79 9.80
C ALA A 91 -2.64 2.16 10.99
N GLU A 92 -2.74 3.46 11.28
CA GLU A 92 -3.72 3.93 12.25
C GLU A 92 -5.13 3.70 11.72
N VAL A 93 -5.99 3.14 12.57
CA VAL A 93 -7.39 2.91 12.26
C VAL A 93 -8.10 4.27 12.14
N PRO A 94 -8.82 4.56 11.04
CA PRO A 94 -9.59 5.79 10.92
C PRO A 94 -10.58 5.98 12.07
N GLU A 95 -10.74 7.20 12.58
CA GLU A 95 -11.65 7.48 13.72
C GLU A 95 -13.09 7.03 13.45
N SER A 96 -13.56 7.15 12.20
CA SER A 96 -14.89 6.69 11.79
C SER A 96 -15.11 5.18 11.93
N LEU A 97 -14.04 4.41 12.14
CA LEU A 97 -14.06 2.96 12.30
C LEU A 97 -13.65 2.50 13.71
N LYS A 98 -13.23 3.44 14.59
CA LYS A 98 -12.99 3.16 16.01
C LYS A 98 -14.36 2.99 16.70
N GLN A 99 -14.62 1.82 17.31
CA GLN A 99 -15.85 1.53 18.05
C GLN A 99 -15.84 2.15 19.44
#